data_AF-A0A5P6NFD2-F1
#
_entry.id   AF-A0A5P6NFD2-F1
#
_cell.length_a   1.000
_cell.length_b   1.000
_cell.length_c   1.000
_cell.angle_alpha   90.00
_cell.angle_beta   90.00
_cell.angle_gamma   90.00
#
_symmetry.space_group_name_H-M   'P 1'
#
loop_
_entity.id
_entity.type
_entity.pdbx_description
1 polymer ?
#
loop_
_entity_poly.entity_id
_entity_poly.type
_entity_poly.pdbx_seq_one_letter_code
_entity_poly.pdbx_strand_id
1 'polypeptide(L)'
;MLLLPFTLLSTWWHEMAHGLTAAALGAEFERLVIYANGSGYAAYSGRLWGIEQALVAAAGLLGPTLAGCALIIAARSRWATRWALFALGAALLASTMIWVRSLTGWLVLPAFALAAFYIALRGNAKWQRIAVEFLGVQGAVSVYQDIGYLFSPGGEVGGSTVPSDTGQIAAALFLPYWFWGGLITVAIVLMVWKSLRIASK
;
A
#
# COMPACT_ATOMS: atom_id res chain seq x y z
N MET A 1 -6.07 -12.22 15.67
CA MET A 1 -7.34 -12.24 14.90
C MET A 1 -7.92 -10.84 14.69
N LEU A 2 -7.98 -9.96 15.71
CA LEU A 2 -8.57 -8.62 15.57
C LEU A 2 -7.85 -7.68 14.58
N LEU A 3 -6.54 -7.85 14.38
CA LEU A 3 -5.76 -7.02 13.45
C LEU A 3 -5.79 -7.53 11.99
N LEU A 4 -6.28 -8.75 11.75
CA LEU A 4 -6.22 -9.39 10.45
C LEU A 4 -6.83 -8.55 9.31
N PRO A 5 -8.02 -7.92 9.47
CA PRO A 5 -8.57 -7.07 8.41
C PRO A 5 -7.63 -5.92 8.02
N PHE A 6 -6.90 -5.34 8.97
CA PHE A 6 -5.95 -4.25 8.72
C PHE A 6 -4.63 -4.75 8.14
N THR A 7 -4.22 -5.98 8.46
CA THR A 7 -3.12 -6.65 7.77
C THR A 7 -3.48 -6.87 6.30
N LEU A 8 -4.69 -7.36 6.00
CA LEU A 8 -5.15 -7.56 4.62
C LEU A 8 -5.26 -6.25 3.83
N LEU A 9 -5.69 -5.17 4.50
CA LEU A 9 -5.68 -3.83 3.91
C LEU A 9 -4.24 -3.34 3.66
N SER A 10 -3.30 -3.62 4.56
CA SER A 10 -1.87 -3.36 4.40
C SER A 10 -1.31 -4.08 3.16
N THR A 11 -1.62 -5.37 3.00
CA THR A 11 -1.29 -6.15 1.80
C THR A 11 -1.85 -5.51 0.54
N TRP A 12 -3.12 -5.08 0.57
CA TRP A 12 -3.72 -4.40 -0.57
C TRP A 12 -2.97 -3.12 -0.95
N TRP A 13 -2.63 -2.27 0.01
CA TRP A 13 -1.86 -1.05 -0.26
C TRP A 13 -0.53 -1.36 -0.97
N HIS A 14 0.19 -2.35 -0.46
CA HIS A 14 1.49 -2.78 -0.96
C HIS A 14 1.39 -3.33 -2.39
N GLU A 15 0.53 -4.33 -2.60
CA GLU A 15 0.38 -4.98 -3.90
C GLU A 15 -0.27 -4.06 -4.94
N MET A 16 -1.18 -3.17 -4.53
CA MET A 16 -1.74 -2.17 -5.43
C MET A 16 -0.66 -1.22 -5.94
N ALA A 17 0.28 -0.81 -5.09
CA ALA A 17 1.34 0.10 -5.49
C ALA A 17 2.31 -0.56 -6.51
N HIS A 18 2.62 -1.84 -6.34
CA HIS A 18 3.33 -2.64 -7.36
C HIS A 18 2.57 -2.63 -8.69
N GLY A 19 1.31 -3.07 -8.67
CA GLY A 19 0.49 -3.23 -9.88
C GLY A 19 0.25 -1.93 -10.64
N LEU A 20 -0.08 -0.84 -9.93
CA LEU A 20 -0.29 0.47 -10.55
C LEU A 20 1.00 1.05 -11.14
N THR A 21 2.15 0.84 -10.48
CA THR A 21 3.43 1.32 -11.00
C THR A 21 3.87 0.51 -12.21
N ALA A 22 3.69 -0.81 -12.18
CA ALA A 22 3.92 -1.66 -13.34
C ALA A 22 3.06 -1.22 -14.54
N ALA A 23 1.76 -0.96 -14.29
CA ALA A 23 0.85 -0.44 -15.31
C ALA A 23 1.29 0.92 -15.88
N ALA A 24 1.72 1.84 -15.00
CA ALA A 24 2.21 3.15 -15.41
C ALA A 24 3.50 3.09 -16.23
N LEU A 25 4.33 2.05 -16.04
CA LEU A 25 5.56 1.79 -16.79
C LEU A 25 5.31 0.96 -18.06
N GLY A 26 4.05 0.66 -18.40
CA GLY A 26 3.67 -0.01 -19.65
C GLY A 26 3.56 -1.53 -19.57
N ALA A 27 3.63 -2.12 -18.37
CA ALA A 27 3.23 -3.51 -18.17
C ALA A 27 1.70 -3.64 -18.04
N GLU A 28 1.16 -4.84 -18.25
CA GLU A 28 -0.24 -5.15 -18.04
C GLU A 28 -0.44 -5.67 -16.62
N PHE A 29 -1.18 -4.92 -15.78
CA PHE A 29 -1.54 -5.38 -14.44
C PHE A 29 -2.71 -6.37 -14.54
N GLU A 30 -2.42 -7.66 -14.40
CA GLU A 30 -3.38 -8.74 -14.68
C GLU A 30 -4.30 -9.03 -13.50
N ARG A 31 -3.72 -9.20 -12.30
CA ARG A 31 -4.48 -9.59 -11.11
C ARG A 31 -3.78 -9.26 -9.82
N LEU A 32 -4.58 -9.11 -8.77
CA LEU A 32 -4.16 -8.97 -7.39
C LEU A 32 -4.77 -10.10 -6.55
N VAL A 33 -3.93 -10.80 -5.79
CA VAL A 33 -4.34 -11.91 -4.93
C VAL A 33 -3.98 -11.56 -3.49
N ILE A 34 -4.95 -11.67 -2.59
CA ILE A 34 -4.75 -11.50 -1.14
C ILE A 34 -5.14 -12.80 -0.45
N TYR A 35 -4.22 -13.35 0.34
CA TYR A 35 -4.43 -14.58 1.11
C TYR A 35 -4.87 -14.28 2.54
N ALA A 36 -5.59 -15.22 3.15
CA ALA A 36 -6.11 -15.08 4.52
C ALA A 36 -5.03 -15.05 5.61
N ASN A 37 -3.78 -15.40 5.28
CA ASN A 37 -2.62 -15.30 6.17
C ASN A 37 -1.96 -13.91 6.15
N GLY A 38 -2.46 -12.96 5.34
CA GLY A 38 -1.90 -11.62 5.22
C GLY A 38 -0.85 -11.46 4.11
N SER A 39 -0.44 -12.53 3.42
CA SER A 39 0.39 -12.39 2.23
C SER A 39 -0.46 -12.09 0.99
N GLY A 40 0.19 -11.63 -0.07
CA GLY A 40 -0.46 -11.36 -1.35
C GLY A 40 0.57 -11.24 -2.46
N TYR A 41 0.08 -11.03 -3.68
CA TYR A 41 0.91 -10.64 -4.80
C TYR A 41 0.10 -9.90 -5.86
N ALA A 42 0.74 -8.95 -6.54
CA ALA A 42 0.30 -8.37 -7.80
C ALA A 42 1.00 -9.06 -8.98
N ALA A 43 0.22 -9.69 -9.85
CA ALA A 43 0.73 -10.27 -11.09
C ALA A 43 0.60 -9.25 -12.22
N TYR A 44 1.69 -9.03 -12.93
CA TYR A 44 1.72 -8.22 -14.14
C TYR A 44 2.58 -8.90 -15.20
N SER A 45 2.30 -8.62 -16.47
CA SER A 45 3.06 -9.12 -17.61
C SER A 45 3.53 -7.99 -18.50
N GLY A 46 4.58 -8.24 -19.28
CA GLY A 46 5.27 -7.21 -20.04
C GLY A 46 6.76 -7.17 -19.72
N ARG A 47 7.46 -6.29 -20.42
CA ARG A 47 8.91 -6.18 -20.34
C ARG A 47 9.27 -4.99 -19.45
N LEU A 48 9.53 -5.25 -18.16
CA LEU A 48 10.13 -4.29 -17.24
C LEU A 48 11.55 -4.76 -16.88
N TRP A 49 12.55 -3.90 -17.01
CA TRP A 49 13.95 -4.27 -16.81
C TRP A 49 14.72 -3.19 -16.05
N GLY A 50 15.68 -3.62 -15.22
CA GLY A 50 16.57 -2.70 -14.49
C GLY A 50 15.79 -1.68 -13.67
N ILE A 51 15.93 -0.40 -14.00
CA ILE A 51 15.32 0.70 -13.24
C ILE A 51 13.80 0.56 -13.12
N GLU A 52 13.11 0.08 -14.16
CA GLU A 52 11.65 -0.10 -14.11
C GLU A 52 11.24 -1.11 -13.05
N GLN A 53 11.96 -2.23 -12.96
CA GLN A 53 11.73 -3.25 -11.93
C GLN A 53 12.04 -2.69 -10.53
N ALA A 54 13.11 -1.90 -10.39
CA ALA A 54 13.42 -1.22 -9.14
C ALA A 54 12.33 -0.23 -8.72
N LEU A 55 11.73 0.50 -9.68
CA LEU A 55 10.64 1.44 -9.42
C LEU A 55 9.37 0.71 -8.97
N VAL A 56 9.02 -0.40 -9.61
CA VAL A 56 7.89 -1.25 -9.18
C VAL A 56 8.14 -1.74 -7.75
N ALA A 57 9.29 -2.36 -7.50
CA ALA A 57 9.65 -2.87 -6.16
C ALA A 57 9.64 -1.76 -5.09
N ALA A 58 10.18 -0.58 -5.39
CA ALA A 58 10.14 0.56 -4.49
C ALA A 58 8.72 1.09 -4.25
N ALA A 59 7.81 0.96 -5.23
CA ALA A 59 6.43 1.41 -5.08
C ALA A 59 5.67 0.59 -4.05
N GLY A 60 5.85 -0.73 -3.96
CA GLY A 60 5.26 -1.54 -2.88
C GLY A 60 5.62 -1.04 -1.48
N LEU A 61 6.84 -0.51 -1.33
CA LEU A 61 7.34 0.01 -0.06
C LEU A 61 6.95 1.48 0.18
N LEU A 62 7.00 2.35 -0.83
CA LEU A 62 6.75 3.78 -0.66
C LEU A 62 5.28 4.19 -0.88
N GLY A 63 4.56 3.46 -1.74
CA GLY A 63 3.19 3.74 -2.14
C GLY A 63 2.20 3.78 -0.97
N PRO A 64 2.18 2.78 -0.07
CA PRO A 64 1.32 2.81 1.12
C PRO A 64 1.57 4.06 1.98
N THR A 65 2.84 4.43 2.18
CA THR A 65 3.20 5.60 2.97
C THR A 65 2.81 6.90 2.29
N LEU A 66 2.99 7.01 0.97
CA LEU A 66 2.54 8.16 0.19
C LEU A 66 1.02 8.36 0.33
N ALA A 67 0.24 7.30 0.12
CA ALA A 67 -1.20 7.33 0.25
C ALA A 67 -1.63 7.66 1.69
N GLY A 68 -1.00 7.03 2.68
CA GLY A 68 -1.26 7.28 4.09
C GLY A 68 -1.00 8.73 4.51
N CYS A 69 0.13 9.30 4.07
CA CYS A 69 0.47 10.70 4.29
C CYS A 69 -0.54 11.65 3.62
N ALA A 70 -1.01 11.34 2.42
CA ALA A 70 -2.02 12.13 1.74
C ALA A 70 -3.36 12.13 2.50
N LEU A 71 -3.77 10.98 3.04
CA LEU A 71 -4.95 10.88 3.92
C LEU A 71 -4.78 11.72 5.19
N ILE A 72 -3.65 11.61 5.88
CA ILE A 72 -3.34 12.41 7.08
C ILE A 72 -3.44 13.92 6.78
N ILE A 73 -2.90 14.37 5.64
CA ILE A 73 -2.98 15.78 5.23
C ILE A 73 -4.43 16.17 4.90
N ALA A 74 -5.21 15.29 4.27
CA ALA A 74 -6.61 15.55 3.93
C ALA A 74 -7.48 15.78 5.18
N ALA A 75 -7.10 15.21 6.34
CA ALA A 75 -7.82 15.34 7.60
C ALA A 75 -8.00 16.80 8.09
N ARG A 76 -7.21 17.75 7.55
CA ARG A 76 -7.25 19.19 7.91
C ARG A 76 -8.53 19.89 7.48
N SER A 77 -9.20 19.42 6.43
CA SER A 77 -10.39 20.07 5.88
C SER A 77 -11.53 19.08 5.80
N ARG A 78 -12.71 19.46 6.31
CA ARG A 78 -13.92 18.61 6.23
C ARG A 78 -14.22 18.17 4.80
N TRP A 79 -14.03 19.07 3.84
CA TRP A 79 -14.22 18.76 2.42
C TRP A 79 -13.20 17.71 1.94
N ALA A 80 -11.91 17.93 2.24
CA ALA A 80 -10.84 17.02 1.82
C ALA A 80 -10.97 15.65 2.50
N THR A 81 -11.28 15.59 3.80
CA THR A 81 -11.55 14.35 4.54
C THR A 81 -12.66 13.53 3.88
N ARG A 82 -13.78 14.17 3.54
CA ARG A 82 -14.92 13.48 2.91
C ARG A 82 -14.54 12.91 1.55
N TRP A 83 -13.87 13.69 0.72
CA TRP A 83 -13.44 13.24 -0.60
C TRP A 83 -12.32 12.20 -0.54
N ALA A 84 -11.44 12.27 0.45
CA ALA A 84 -10.41 11.26 0.70
C ALA A 84 -11.04 9.90 1.03
N LEU A 85 -12.05 9.86 1.91
CA LEU A 85 -12.80 8.62 2.20
C LEU A 85 -13.53 8.10 0.97
N PHE A 86 -14.14 8.99 0.19
CA PHE A 86 -14.83 8.60 -1.04
C PHE A 86 -13.86 8.03 -2.08
N ALA A 87 -12.72 8.70 -2.30
CA ALA A 87 -11.68 8.25 -3.21
C ALA A 87 -11.10 6.90 -2.77
N LEU A 88 -10.84 6.73 -1.48
CA LEU A 88 -10.38 5.45 -0.94
C LEU A 88 -11.41 4.33 -1.13
N GLY A 89 -12.68 4.58 -0.79
CA GLY A 89 -13.75 3.61 -1.02
C GLY A 89 -13.91 3.24 -2.49
N ALA A 90 -13.82 4.23 -3.39
CA ALA A 90 -13.88 4.01 -4.82
C ALA A 90 -12.69 3.21 -5.34
N ALA A 91 -11.48 3.52 -4.89
CA ALA A 91 -10.27 2.78 -5.25
C ALA A 91 -10.34 1.32 -4.78
N LEU A 92 -10.84 1.07 -3.57
CA LEU A 92 -11.05 -0.27 -3.04
C LEU A 92 -12.07 -1.07 -3.87
N LEU A 93 -13.25 -0.51 -4.17
CA LEU A 93 -14.24 -1.19 -5.00
C LEU A 93 -13.75 -1.41 -6.43
N ALA A 94 -13.21 -0.37 -7.07
CA ALA A 94 -12.75 -0.43 -8.45
C ALA A 94 -11.65 -1.48 -8.59
N SER A 95 -10.65 -1.46 -7.70
CA SER A 95 -9.60 -2.46 -7.73
C SER A 95 -10.10 -3.87 -7.43
N THR A 96 -11.09 -4.01 -6.55
CA THR A 96 -11.72 -5.31 -6.27
C THR A 96 -12.35 -5.88 -7.54
N MET A 97 -13.09 -5.06 -8.29
CA MET A 97 -13.75 -5.48 -9.52
C MET A 97 -12.74 -5.77 -10.63
N ILE A 98 -11.77 -4.87 -10.84
CA ILE A 98 -10.86 -4.92 -11.98
C ILE A 98 -9.78 -5.98 -11.78
N TRP A 99 -9.07 -5.99 -10.65
CA TRP A 99 -7.86 -6.80 -10.48
C TRP A 99 -7.97 -7.91 -9.44
N VAL A 100 -8.83 -7.80 -8.43
CA VAL A 100 -8.82 -8.78 -7.32
C VAL A 100 -9.39 -10.13 -7.76
N ARG A 101 -8.62 -11.20 -7.55
CA ARG A 101 -8.96 -12.59 -7.92
C ARG A 101 -8.89 -13.57 -6.75
N SER A 102 -9.04 -13.08 -5.52
CA SER A 102 -9.03 -13.88 -4.28
C SER A 102 -10.31 -13.71 -3.49
N LEU A 103 -10.85 -14.80 -2.90
CA LEU A 103 -12.04 -14.75 -2.04
C LEU A 103 -11.85 -13.79 -0.85
N THR A 104 -10.69 -13.86 -0.19
CA THR A 104 -10.36 -12.98 0.95
C THR A 104 -10.45 -11.50 0.56
N GLY A 105 -9.86 -11.11 -0.57
CA GLY A 105 -9.96 -9.74 -1.09
C GLY A 105 -11.41 -9.32 -1.39
N TRP A 106 -12.20 -10.20 -2.01
CA TRP A 106 -13.63 -9.96 -2.31
C TRP A 106 -14.51 -9.81 -1.07
N LEU A 107 -14.12 -10.38 0.08
CA LEU A 107 -14.84 -10.20 1.33
C LEU A 107 -14.40 -8.92 2.07
N VAL A 108 -13.08 -8.68 2.14
CA VAL A 108 -12.53 -7.66 3.03
C VAL A 108 -12.50 -6.27 2.40
N LEU A 109 -12.10 -6.14 1.14
CA LEU A 109 -11.94 -4.83 0.51
C LEU A 109 -13.28 -4.11 0.28
N PRO A 110 -14.35 -4.77 -0.20
CA PRO A 110 -15.67 -4.14 -0.26
C PRO A 110 -16.19 -3.74 1.11
N ALA A 111 -15.91 -4.50 2.17
CA ALA A 111 -16.31 -4.13 3.53
C ALA A 111 -15.65 -2.81 3.97
N PHE A 112 -14.34 -2.65 3.72
CA PHE A 112 -13.65 -1.38 3.97
C PHE A 112 -14.19 -0.25 3.09
N ALA A 113 -14.48 -0.52 1.82
CA ALA A 113 -15.02 0.47 0.90
C ALA A 113 -16.40 0.99 1.34
N LEU A 114 -17.30 0.07 1.69
CA LEU A 114 -18.64 0.40 2.18
C LEU A 114 -18.57 1.17 3.50
N ALA A 115 -17.66 0.79 4.41
CA ALA A 115 -17.43 1.55 5.64
C ALA A 115 -16.93 2.97 5.34
N ALA A 116 -15.96 3.11 4.43
CA ALA A 116 -15.45 4.43 4.02
C ALA A 116 -16.54 5.31 3.40
N PHE A 117 -17.36 4.76 2.50
CA PHE A 117 -18.50 5.48 1.93
C PHE A 117 -19.55 5.85 2.96
N TYR A 118 -19.88 4.92 3.86
CA TYR A 118 -20.84 5.17 4.93
C TYR A 118 -20.37 6.34 5.80
N ILE A 119 -19.11 6.34 6.22
CA ILE A 119 -18.55 7.43 7.03
C ILE A 119 -18.48 8.74 6.22
N ALA A 120 -18.13 8.69 4.93
CA ALA A 120 -18.11 9.87 4.07
C ALA A 120 -19.50 10.51 3.87
N LEU A 121 -20.55 9.69 3.79
CA LEU A 121 -21.91 10.17 3.50
C LEU A 121 -22.74 10.48 4.75
N ARG A 122 -22.55 9.70 5.83
CA ARG A 122 -23.38 9.74 7.03
C ARG A 122 -22.61 10.10 8.30
N GLY A 123 -21.28 9.99 8.30
CA GLY A 123 -20.45 10.33 9.45
C GLY A 123 -20.45 11.82 9.75
N ASN A 124 -20.45 12.18 11.03
CA ASN A 124 -20.20 13.57 11.44
C ASN A 124 -18.70 13.92 11.25
N ALA A 125 -18.37 15.21 11.34
CA ALA A 125 -17.01 15.70 11.11
C ALA A 125 -15.95 15.01 12.00
N LYS A 126 -16.30 14.64 13.23
CA LYS A 126 -15.40 13.93 14.15
C LYS A 126 -15.07 12.54 13.62
N TRP A 127 -16.09 11.75 13.26
CA TRP A 127 -15.89 10.39 12.77
C TRP A 127 -15.23 10.32 11.40
N GLN A 128 -15.54 11.26 10.51
CA GLN A 128 -14.84 11.40 9.23
C GLN A 128 -13.34 11.62 9.43
N ARG A 129 -12.98 12.56 10.31
CA ARG A 129 -11.59 12.88 10.61
C ARG A 129 -10.86 11.69 11.24
N ILE A 130 -11.44 11.08 12.27
CA ILE A 130 -10.85 9.90 12.93
C ILE A 130 -10.62 8.77 11.93
N ALA A 131 -11.59 8.50 11.05
CA ALA A 131 -11.46 7.43 10.06
C ALA A 131 -10.33 7.69 9.07
N VAL A 132 -10.24 8.91 8.52
CA VAL A 132 -9.16 9.28 7.59
C VAL A 132 -7.79 9.26 8.27
N GLU A 133 -7.67 9.79 9.48
CA GLU A 133 -6.42 9.77 10.24
C GLU A 133 -6.00 8.33 10.56
N PHE A 134 -6.94 7.49 11.00
CA PHE A 134 -6.67 6.08 11.29
C PHE A 134 -6.21 5.31 10.04
N LEU A 135 -6.94 5.44 8.92
CA LEU A 135 -6.57 4.80 7.66
C LEU A 135 -5.27 5.36 7.09
N GLY A 136 -5.03 6.65 7.29
CA GLY A 136 -3.79 7.33 6.92
C GLY A 136 -2.58 6.82 7.69
N VAL A 137 -2.69 6.68 9.02
CA VAL A 137 -1.65 6.09 9.86
C VAL A 137 -1.45 4.62 9.52
N GLN A 138 -2.53 3.87 9.29
CA GLN A 138 -2.46 2.46 8.90
C GLN A 138 -1.68 2.27 7.59
N GLY A 139 -1.95 3.08 6.56
CA GLY A 139 -1.18 3.07 5.31
C GLY A 139 0.25 3.57 5.50
N ALA A 140 0.47 4.59 6.35
CA ALA A 140 1.79 5.15 6.62
C ALA A 140 2.76 4.14 7.25
N VAL A 141 2.25 3.30 8.15
CA VAL A 141 3.04 2.37 8.97
C VAL A 141 2.97 0.93 8.46
N SER A 142 2.20 0.66 7.40
CA SER A 142 1.97 -0.69 6.86
C SER A 142 3.27 -1.44 6.54
N VAL A 143 4.27 -0.73 6.00
CA VAL A 143 5.60 -1.25 5.63
C VAL A 143 6.35 -1.82 6.83
N TYR A 144 6.15 -1.26 8.02
CA TYR A 144 6.83 -1.70 9.23
C TYR A 144 6.13 -2.87 9.92
N GLN A 145 4.99 -3.34 9.42
CA GLN A 145 4.38 -4.57 9.89
C GLN A 145 5.29 -5.78 9.66
N ASP A 146 6.20 -5.67 8.67
CA ASP A 146 7.25 -6.66 8.44
C ASP A 146 8.60 -5.96 8.16
N ILE A 147 9.17 -5.35 9.21
CA ILE A 147 10.51 -4.73 9.11
C ILE A 147 11.60 -5.77 8.77
N GLY A 148 11.38 -7.04 9.12
CA GLY A 148 12.26 -8.14 8.76
C GLY A 148 12.32 -8.34 7.25
N TYR A 149 11.17 -8.26 6.57
CA TYR A 149 11.07 -8.30 5.12
C TYR A 149 11.85 -7.16 4.44
N LEU A 150 11.74 -5.92 4.96
CA LEU A 150 12.44 -4.75 4.39
C LEU A 150 13.96 -4.92 4.35
N PHE A 151 14.53 -5.60 5.36
CA PHE A 151 15.97 -5.88 5.49
C PHE A 151 16.31 -7.35 5.25
N SER A 152 15.51 -8.05 4.45
CA SER A 152 15.79 -9.42 4.02
C SER A 152 16.16 -9.44 2.53
N PRO A 153 17.03 -10.35 2.06
CA PRO A 153 17.20 -10.60 0.63
C PRO A 153 15.98 -11.26 -0.03
N GLY A 154 15.07 -11.84 0.76
CA GLY A 154 13.91 -12.60 0.28
C GLY A 154 13.64 -13.83 1.14
N GLY A 155 12.90 -14.80 0.59
CA GLY A 155 12.59 -16.05 1.27
C GLY A 155 12.39 -17.19 0.28
N GLU A 156 12.30 -18.42 0.79
CA GLU A 156 11.96 -19.59 -0.02
C GLU A 156 10.45 -19.81 -0.02
N VAL A 157 9.86 -19.87 -1.21
CA VAL A 157 8.45 -20.21 -1.42
C VAL A 157 8.39 -21.39 -2.38
N GLY A 158 7.95 -22.55 -1.89
CA GLY A 158 7.85 -23.76 -2.70
C GLY A 158 9.19 -24.25 -3.28
N GLY A 159 10.30 -24.05 -2.56
CA GLY A 159 11.65 -24.45 -2.98
C GLY A 159 12.31 -23.50 -4.01
N SER A 160 11.66 -22.39 -4.35
CA SER A 160 12.24 -21.32 -5.16
C SER A 160 12.50 -20.08 -4.31
N THR A 161 13.64 -19.44 -4.53
CA THR A 161 13.98 -18.17 -3.86
C THR A 161 13.19 -17.03 -4.49
N VAL A 162 12.31 -16.41 -3.70
CA VAL A 162 11.56 -15.22 -4.08
C VAL A 162 12.24 -14.01 -3.43
N PRO A 163 12.81 -13.08 -4.22
CA PRO A 163 13.45 -11.90 -3.68
C PRO A 163 12.43 -11.00 -2.97
N SER A 164 12.85 -10.34 -1.90
CA SER A 164 12.09 -9.23 -1.31
C SER A 164 12.10 -8.03 -2.25
N ASP A 165 11.29 -7.01 -2.00
CA ASP A 165 11.34 -5.78 -2.77
C ASP A 165 12.71 -5.11 -2.73
N THR A 166 13.37 -5.04 -1.57
CA THR A 166 14.73 -4.49 -1.49
C THR A 166 15.76 -5.40 -2.15
N GLY A 167 15.53 -6.72 -2.18
CA GLY A 167 16.27 -7.68 -2.98
C GLY A 167 16.09 -7.46 -4.49
N GLN A 168 14.87 -7.17 -4.96
CA GLN A 168 14.58 -6.85 -6.35
C GLN A 168 15.24 -5.53 -6.76
N ILE A 169 15.19 -4.50 -5.91
CA ILE A 169 15.91 -3.25 -6.13
C ILE A 169 17.42 -3.51 -6.22
N ALA A 170 17.98 -4.34 -5.34
CA ALA A 170 19.40 -4.70 -5.35
C ALA A 170 19.80 -5.57 -6.55
N ALA A 171 18.90 -6.36 -7.12
CA ALA A 171 19.16 -7.10 -8.35
C ALA A 171 19.13 -6.19 -9.58
N ALA A 172 18.29 -5.16 -9.56
CA ALA A 172 18.15 -4.18 -10.63
C ALA A 172 19.19 -3.05 -10.59
N LEU A 173 19.66 -2.68 -9.40
CA LEU A 173 20.56 -1.57 -9.13
C LEU A 173 21.85 -2.05 -8.43
N PHE A 174 22.90 -1.22 -8.44
CA PHE A 174 24.24 -1.63 -8.02
C PHE A 174 24.41 -1.91 -6.50
N LEU A 175 23.58 -1.32 -5.64
CA LEU A 175 23.78 -1.35 -4.19
C LEU A 175 23.02 -2.49 -3.50
N PRO A 176 23.51 -3.01 -2.35
CA PRO A 176 22.91 -4.14 -1.66
C PRO A 176 21.56 -3.80 -1.01
N TYR A 177 20.74 -4.83 -0.75
CA TYR A 177 19.36 -4.68 -0.25
C TYR A 177 19.25 -3.87 1.06
N TRP A 178 20.22 -3.99 1.98
CA TRP A 178 20.22 -3.27 3.25
C TRP A 178 20.41 -1.76 3.06
N PHE A 179 21.13 -1.35 2.02
CA PHE A 179 21.30 0.06 1.68
C PHE A 179 19.96 0.65 1.23
N TRP A 180 19.28 -0.05 0.32
CA TRP A 180 17.95 0.35 -0.16
C TRP A 180 16.91 0.35 0.95
N GLY A 181 16.89 -0.68 1.82
CA GLY A 181 16.03 -0.72 2.99
C GLY A 181 16.25 0.48 3.93
N GLY A 182 17.51 0.87 4.15
CA GLY A 182 17.85 2.07 4.92
C GLY A 182 17.38 3.36 4.26
N LEU A 183 17.62 3.52 2.95
CA LEU A 183 17.19 4.70 2.19
C LEU A 183 15.67 4.86 2.19
N ILE A 184 14.94 3.77 1.95
CA ILE A 184 13.47 3.73 1.97
C ILE A 184 12.95 4.04 3.38
N THR A 185 13.57 3.50 4.42
CA THR A 185 13.21 3.81 5.82
C THR A 185 13.35 5.31 6.10
N VAL A 186 14.45 5.93 5.70
CA VAL A 186 14.67 7.38 5.87
C VAL A 186 13.62 8.17 5.09
N ALA A 187 13.32 7.78 3.84
CA ALA A 187 12.30 8.42 3.03
C ALA A 187 10.91 8.37 3.70
N ILE A 188 10.50 7.20 4.19
CA ILE A 188 9.24 7.00 4.92
C ILE A 188 9.17 7.90 6.16
N VAL A 189 10.22 7.91 6.99
CA VAL A 189 10.27 8.77 8.19
C VAL A 189 10.13 10.24 7.84
N LEU A 190 10.84 10.72 6.82
CA LEU A 190 10.76 12.11 6.36
C LEU A 190 9.36 12.46 5.84
N MET A 191 8.73 11.56 5.08
CA MET A 191 7.38 11.75 4.55
C MET A 191 6.34 11.84 5.66
N VAL A 192 6.39 10.90 6.63
CA VAL A 192 5.47 10.89 7.77
C VAL A 192 5.69 12.12 8.65
N TRP A 193 6.93 12.48 8.95
CA TRP A 193 7.23 13.69 9.72
C TRP A 193 6.69 14.95 9.04
N LYS A 194 6.92 15.08 7.73
CA LYS A 194 6.44 16.24 6.96
C LYS A 194 4.92 16.27 6.89
N SER A 195 4.24 15.12 6.70
CA SER A 195 2.79 15.05 6.63
C SER A 195 2.13 15.45 7.96
N LEU A 196 2.68 14.98 9.08
CA LEU A 196 2.23 15.38 10.42
C LEU A 196 2.44 16.88 10.67
N ARG A 197 3.59 17.44 10.29
CA ARG A 197 3.87 18.88 10.42
C ARG A 197 2.95 19.74 9.56
N ILE A 198 2.50 19.23 8.42
CA ILE A 198 1.51 19.90 7.58
C ILE A 198 0.12 19.78 8.21
N ALA A 199 -0.23 18.59 8.72
CA ALA A 199 -1.52 18.31 9.35
C ALA A 199 -1.75 19.05 10.67
N SER A 200 -0.69 19.36 11.41
CA SER A 200 -0.74 20.10 12.68
C SER A 200 -0.88 21.62 12.53
N LYS A 201 -0.74 22.14 11.30
CA LYS A 201 -0.91 23.56 10.99
C LYS A 201 -2.33 23.84 10.50
#